data_AF-A0A9E0E133-F1
#
_entry.id   AF-A0A9E0E133-F1
#
_cell.length_a   1.000
_cell.length_b   1.000
_cell.length_c   1.000
_cell.angle_alpha   90.00
_cell.angle_beta   90.00
_cell.angle_gamma   90.00
#
_symmetry.space_group_name_H-M   'P 1'
#
loop_
_entity.id
_entity.type
_entity.pdbx_description
1 polymer ?
#
loop_
_entity_poly.entity_id
_entity_poly.type
_entity_poly.pdbx_seq_one_letter_code
_entity_poly.pdbx_strand_id
1 'polypeptide(L)'
;MTSGGKMDDLKAISSFKPSSEVSTCVVLEKKKTYLYDRWGTTYEDSAWTNEKLEEVVYSSKYYFEEEKEELFLQYPSELTRMQKMCEGWDKSSFSAVKNQIDEALSNIVYDTNPGKTPAKWDFAEYFLFENKKGFCVHFATTAALLYRMCGYQSIYVEGLVVPASAFKEKENGTYEAQVDGTMGHAWCEVYDEKTGEWITMEHTPASSRNEMQGADAAKQKKENSFKSNQVFRLIVCVVFVAGAAFGGVFIQAVVRGKRHRRKIGTTRGGIGILTMYDDVVKVARLTEKPKKQIFGNRHSDTDDYSEVWLKHLKKQYPQISEEEWNSFYEEVRRILFYYPTKDRRIWKESYKLYRKFYAEAKRRMNPGMRLLLKYIYCIETPFCEKDASFMKKKKKRRK
;
A
#
# COMPACT_ATOMS: atom_id res chain seq x y z
N MET A 1 -13.83 -11.75 -9.90
CA MET A 1 -12.46 -11.38 -10.31
C MET A 1 -11.76 -12.69 -10.63
N THR A 2 -11.99 -13.18 -11.84
CA THR A 2 -11.14 -14.15 -12.55
C THR A 2 -9.96 -13.34 -13.11
N SER A 3 -8.71 -13.76 -13.16
CA SER A 3 -8.08 -15.08 -13.09
C SER A 3 -6.62 -14.88 -12.69
N GLY A 4 -6.08 -15.74 -11.83
CA GLY A 4 -4.63 -15.99 -11.79
C GLY A 4 -4.20 -16.48 -13.18
N GLY A 5 -3.23 -15.82 -13.78
CA GLY A 5 -2.79 -16.10 -15.14
C GLY A 5 -1.79 -15.06 -15.63
N LYS A 6 -0.70 -15.55 -16.23
CA LYS A 6 0.30 -14.80 -16.99
C LYS A 6 -0.37 -13.70 -17.85
N MET A 7 0.08 -12.45 -17.70
CA MET A 7 -0.35 -11.37 -18.58
C MET A 7 0.14 -11.63 -20.00
N ASP A 8 -0.52 -11.01 -20.99
CA ASP A 8 -0.15 -11.15 -22.39
C ASP A 8 1.34 -10.83 -22.61
N ASP A 9 1.98 -11.54 -23.55
CA ASP A 9 3.37 -11.25 -23.95
C ASP A 9 3.45 -9.80 -24.45
N LEU A 10 4.22 -8.97 -23.74
CA LEU A 10 4.31 -7.55 -24.05
C LEU A 10 4.98 -7.31 -25.40
N LYS A 11 5.75 -8.26 -25.95
CA LYS A 11 6.30 -8.14 -27.32
C LYS A 11 5.23 -8.21 -28.39
N ALA A 12 4.09 -8.85 -28.12
CA ALA A 12 2.97 -8.93 -29.04
C ALA A 12 2.17 -7.61 -29.12
N ILE A 13 2.29 -6.77 -28.09
CA ILE A 13 1.65 -5.47 -28.02
C ILE A 13 2.31 -4.55 -29.05
N SER A 14 1.51 -4.07 -29.98
CA SER A 14 1.94 -3.18 -31.07
C SER A 14 1.27 -1.82 -31.05
N SER A 15 0.08 -1.78 -30.44
CA SER A 15 -0.77 -0.61 -30.35
C SER A 15 -1.79 -0.79 -29.23
N PHE A 16 -2.35 0.31 -28.79
CA PHE A 16 -3.48 0.38 -27.87
C PHE A 16 -4.52 1.33 -28.47
N LYS A 17 -5.75 0.86 -28.64
CA LYS A 17 -6.86 1.69 -29.13
C LYS A 17 -7.98 1.66 -28.09
N PRO A 18 -8.05 2.65 -27.19
CA PRO A 18 -9.11 2.70 -26.20
C PRO A 18 -10.46 2.94 -26.90
N SER A 19 -11.48 2.21 -26.49
CA SER A 19 -12.86 2.51 -26.90
C SER A 19 -13.43 3.64 -26.06
N SER A 20 -14.09 4.62 -26.70
CA SER A 20 -14.85 5.67 -26.02
C SER A 20 -16.28 5.23 -25.64
N GLU A 21 -16.65 3.99 -25.97
CA GLU A 21 -17.93 3.43 -25.52
C GLU A 21 -17.84 3.10 -24.03
N VAL A 22 -18.88 3.48 -23.28
CA VAL A 22 -18.99 3.16 -21.86
C VAL A 22 -19.04 1.64 -21.72
N SER A 23 -17.99 1.07 -21.14
CA SER A 23 -17.83 -0.38 -20.99
C SER A 23 -18.45 -0.88 -19.69
N THR A 24 -18.47 -0.05 -18.64
CA THR A 24 -18.96 -0.45 -17.31
C THR A 24 -19.33 0.76 -16.44
N CYS A 25 -20.13 0.51 -15.40
CA CYS A 25 -20.38 1.48 -14.33
C CYS A 25 -19.74 0.98 -13.03
N VAL A 26 -18.93 1.82 -12.39
CA VAL A 26 -18.33 1.51 -11.09
C VAL A 26 -19.05 2.30 -10.01
N VAL A 27 -19.51 1.62 -8.95
CA VAL A 27 -20.14 2.24 -7.78
C VAL A 27 -19.25 2.06 -6.55
N LEU A 28 -18.86 3.15 -5.92
CA LEU A 28 -17.93 3.19 -4.80
C LEU A 28 -18.51 3.93 -3.59
N GLU A 29 -18.13 3.54 -2.37
CA GLU A 29 -18.48 4.29 -1.16
C GLU A 29 -17.77 5.65 -1.06
N LYS A 30 -16.70 5.86 -1.83
CA LYS A 30 -15.94 7.11 -1.93
C LYS A 30 -15.34 7.25 -3.32
N LYS A 31 -15.17 8.49 -3.79
CA LYS A 31 -14.38 8.78 -5.00
C LYS A 31 -12.96 8.24 -4.81
N LYS A 32 -12.50 7.39 -5.74
CA LYS A 32 -11.13 6.85 -5.78
C LYS A 32 -10.62 6.98 -7.22
N THR A 33 -9.47 7.63 -7.37
CA THR A 33 -8.87 7.90 -8.67
C THR A 33 -8.27 6.65 -9.30
N TYR A 34 -7.55 5.83 -8.53
CA TYR A 34 -6.91 4.61 -9.01
C TYR A 34 -7.71 3.37 -8.61
N LEU A 35 -8.22 2.65 -9.61
CA LEU A 35 -8.93 1.39 -9.44
C LEU A 35 -8.08 0.28 -10.04
N TYR A 36 -7.72 -0.70 -9.22
CA TYR A 36 -6.87 -1.82 -9.61
C TYR A 36 -7.72 -2.83 -10.35
N ASP A 37 -7.17 -3.40 -11.42
CA ASP A 37 -7.76 -4.54 -12.11
C ASP A 37 -6.81 -5.74 -12.06
N ARG A 38 -5.57 -5.55 -12.54
CA ARG A 38 -4.51 -6.58 -12.53
C ARG A 38 -3.19 -6.02 -12.00
N TRP A 39 -2.31 -6.88 -11.56
CA TRP A 39 -0.95 -6.51 -11.16
C TRP A 39 0.05 -7.58 -11.60
N GLY A 40 1.33 -7.22 -11.66
CA GLY A 40 2.45 -8.10 -11.97
C GLY A 40 3.49 -8.06 -10.85
N THR A 41 3.89 -9.25 -10.37
CA THR A 41 4.93 -9.42 -9.34
C THR A 41 6.24 -9.92 -9.91
N THR A 42 6.19 -10.76 -10.95
CA THR A 42 7.38 -11.31 -11.61
C THR A 42 7.39 -10.88 -13.06
N TYR A 43 8.57 -10.55 -13.60
CA TYR A 43 8.77 -10.20 -15.00
C TYR A 43 9.75 -11.19 -15.61
N GLU A 44 9.31 -11.93 -16.63
CA GLU A 44 10.10 -12.94 -17.33
C GLU A 44 9.64 -13.02 -18.79
N ASP A 45 10.58 -13.22 -19.72
CA ASP A 45 10.30 -13.31 -21.16
C ASP A 45 9.47 -12.16 -21.73
N SER A 46 9.66 -10.95 -21.21
CA SER A 46 8.86 -9.76 -21.55
C SER A 46 7.38 -9.88 -21.20
N ALA A 47 7.02 -10.62 -20.15
CA ALA A 47 5.66 -10.71 -19.62
C ALA A 47 5.65 -10.54 -18.10
N TRP A 48 4.62 -9.87 -17.59
CA TRP A 48 4.33 -9.83 -16.15
C TRP A 48 3.46 -11.02 -15.74
N THR A 49 3.76 -11.62 -14.60
CA THR A 49 2.94 -12.68 -14.01
C THR A 49 2.59 -12.36 -12.56
N ASN A 50 1.48 -12.93 -12.10
CA ASN A 50 1.02 -12.88 -10.71
C ASN A 50 0.94 -14.28 -10.08
N GLU A 51 1.49 -15.31 -10.75
CA GLU A 51 1.38 -16.72 -10.34
C GLU A 51 1.97 -16.97 -8.96
N LYS A 52 3.11 -16.34 -8.68
CA LYS A 52 3.75 -16.40 -7.36
C LYS A 52 2.99 -15.61 -6.29
N LEU A 53 2.01 -14.78 -6.65
CA LEU A 53 1.29 -14.00 -5.66
C LEU A 53 0.29 -14.85 -4.88
N GLU A 54 -0.44 -15.78 -5.49
CA GLU A 54 -1.31 -16.68 -4.71
C GLU A 54 -0.46 -17.56 -3.78
N GLU A 55 0.72 -18.00 -4.22
CA GLU A 55 1.69 -18.68 -3.34
C GLU A 55 2.25 -17.72 -2.27
N VAL A 56 2.57 -16.46 -2.55
CA VAL A 56 3.11 -15.51 -1.55
C VAL A 56 2.04 -14.90 -0.62
N VAL A 57 0.77 -14.90 -1.04
CA VAL A 57 -0.39 -14.40 -0.27
C VAL A 57 -1.10 -15.53 0.47
N TYR A 58 -1.10 -16.75 -0.05
CA TYR A 58 -1.77 -17.93 0.52
C TYR A 58 -0.85 -19.08 0.96
N SER A 59 0.46 -19.07 0.67
CA SER A 59 1.39 -19.95 1.40
C SER A 59 1.54 -19.43 2.83
N SER A 60 1.42 -20.34 3.79
CA SER A 60 1.81 -20.06 5.16
C SER A 60 3.28 -19.60 5.19
N LYS A 61 3.64 -18.67 6.06
CA LYS A 61 4.97 -18.02 6.27
C LYS A 61 6.18 -18.96 6.49
N TYR A 62 6.08 -20.26 6.19
CA TYR A 62 7.18 -21.22 6.17
C TYR A 62 7.99 -21.20 4.86
N TYR A 63 7.59 -20.40 3.86
CA TYR A 63 8.43 -20.01 2.73
C TYR A 63 8.72 -18.49 2.82
N PHE A 64 9.99 -18.15 2.63
CA PHE A 64 10.78 -17.06 3.22
C PHE A 64 10.21 -15.62 3.14
N GLU A 65 10.27 -14.87 4.26
CA GLU A 65 10.03 -13.40 4.30
C GLU A 65 11.05 -12.66 3.41
N GLU A 66 12.26 -13.21 3.31
CA GLU A 66 13.32 -12.82 2.37
C GLU A 66 12.93 -13.12 0.91
N GLU A 67 12.35 -14.29 0.58
CA GLU A 67 11.87 -14.58 -0.79
C GLU A 67 10.75 -13.62 -1.22
N LYS A 68 9.94 -13.12 -0.27
CA LYS A 68 8.91 -12.11 -0.54
C LYS A 68 9.50 -10.73 -0.83
N GLU A 69 10.49 -10.30 -0.05
CA GLU A 69 11.22 -9.05 -0.32
C GLU A 69 12.02 -9.18 -1.64
N GLU A 70 12.65 -10.33 -1.87
CA GLU A 70 13.33 -10.65 -3.12
C GLU A 70 12.38 -10.69 -4.31
N LEU A 71 11.16 -11.20 -4.17
CA LEU A 71 10.18 -11.26 -5.27
C LEU A 71 9.91 -9.87 -5.86
N PHE A 72 9.77 -8.86 -5.00
CA PHE A 72 9.52 -7.48 -5.41
C PHE A 72 10.80 -6.74 -5.84
N LEU A 73 11.97 -7.38 -5.72
CA LEU A 73 13.28 -6.90 -6.16
C LEU A 73 13.82 -7.68 -7.37
N GLN A 74 13.22 -8.81 -7.74
CA GLN A 74 13.67 -9.65 -8.85
C GLN A 74 13.48 -8.96 -10.21
N TYR A 75 14.50 -9.06 -11.05
CA TYR A 75 14.46 -8.68 -12.46
C TYR A 75 15.36 -9.63 -13.26
N PRO A 76 15.10 -9.82 -14.56
CA PRO A 76 15.92 -10.71 -15.38
C PRO A 76 17.35 -10.20 -15.57
N SER A 77 18.33 -11.10 -15.43
CA SER A 77 19.76 -10.78 -15.52
C SER A 77 20.21 -10.33 -16.92
N GLU A 78 19.44 -10.68 -17.95
CA GLU A 78 19.67 -10.32 -19.34
C GLU A 78 19.40 -8.84 -19.65
N LEU A 79 18.74 -8.10 -18.75
CA LEU A 79 18.50 -6.66 -18.85
C LEU A 79 19.77 -5.83 -18.57
N THR A 80 20.86 -6.18 -19.25
CA THR A 80 22.23 -5.72 -18.96
C THR A 80 22.41 -4.22 -19.19
N ARG A 81 21.70 -3.62 -20.15
CA ARG A 81 21.82 -2.20 -20.47
C ARG A 81 21.14 -1.34 -19.42
N MET A 82 19.96 -1.77 -18.95
CA MET A 82 19.26 -1.11 -17.85
C MET A 82 20.06 -1.22 -16.54
N GLN A 83 20.59 -2.40 -16.23
CA GLN A 83 21.46 -2.60 -15.06
C GLN A 83 22.67 -1.66 -15.10
N LYS A 84 23.39 -1.63 -16.22
CA LYS A 84 24.55 -0.74 -16.42
C LYS A 84 24.20 0.74 -16.28
N MET A 85 23.01 1.15 -16.75
CA MET A 85 22.53 2.52 -16.55
C MET A 85 22.33 2.83 -15.06
N CYS A 86 21.75 1.91 -14.30
CA CYS A 86 21.50 2.09 -12.87
C CYS A 86 22.75 2.02 -11.99
N GLU A 87 23.88 1.45 -12.45
CA GLU A 87 25.14 1.42 -11.67
C GLU A 87 25.64 2.82 -11.30
N GLY A 88 25.48 3.80 -12.20
CA GLY A 88 25.93 5.18 -12.00
C GLY A 88 24.96 6.08 -11.23
N TRP A 89 23.82 5.56 -10.78
CA TRP A 89 22.75 6.36 -10.19
C TRP A 89 22.94 6.58 -8.68
N ASP A 90 22.45 7.73 -8.19
CA ASP A 90 22.29 7.96 -6.76
C ASP A 90 21.09 7.16 -6.23
N LYS A 91 21.38 6.10 -5.46
CA LYS A 91 20.38 5.20 -4.87
C LYS A 91 20.09 5.52 -3.39
N SER A 92 20.70 6.58 -2.85
CA SER A 92 20.66 6.93 -1.42
C SER A 92 19.27 7.27 -0.90
N SER A 93 18.37 7.69 -1.79
CA SER A 93 17.00 8.02 -1.44
C SER A 93 16.02 7.70 -2.55
N PHE A 94 14.80 7.38 -2.14
CA PHE A 94 13.67 7.16 -3.03
C PHE A 94 13.45 8.34 -4.00
N SER A 95 13.58 9.58 -3.51
CA SER A 95 13.45 10.77 -4.34
C SER A 95 14.55 10.89 -5.39
N ALA A 96 15.79 10.51 -5.07
CA ALA A 96 16.90 10.52 -6.03
C ALA A 96 16.66 9.51 -7.15
N VAL A 97 16.26 8.28 -6.80
CA VAL A 97 15.92 7.24 -7.79
C VAL A 97 14.73 7.67 -8.65
N LYS A 98 13.65 8.19 -8.04
CA LYS A 98 12.48 8.68 -8.77
C LYS A 98 12.86 9.74 -9.81
N ASN A 99 13.67 10.73 -9.43
CA ASN A 99 14.07 11.82 -10.33
C ASN A 99 14.92 11.30 -11.51
N GLN A 100 15.81 10.32 -11.27
CA GLN A 100 16.62 9.71 -12.33
C GLN A 100 15.78 8.85 -13.27
N ILE A 101 14.75 8.15 -12.76
CA ILE A 101 13.77 7.44 -13.59
C ILE A 101 12.98 8.43 -14.46
N ASP A 102 12.50 9.54 -13.88
CA ASP A 102 11.82 10.59 -14.64
C ASP A 102 12.72 11.14 -15.76
N GLU A 103 13.98 11.41 -15.45
CA GLU A 103 14.96 11.92 -16.41
C GLU A 103 15.20 10.92 -17.55
N ALA A 104 15.40 9.63 -17.23
CA ALA A 104 15.59 8.57 -18.21
C ALA A 104 14.40 8.43 -19.17
N LEU A 105 13.18 8.63 -18.66
CA LEU A 105 11.94 8.51 -19.43
C LEU A 105 11.50 9.82 -20.11
N SER A 106 12.08 10.97 -19.72
CA SER A 106 11.64 12.31 -20.15
C SER A 106 11.69 12.55 -21.67
N ASN A 107 12.61 11.90 -22.38
CA ASN A 107 12.82 12.08 -23.81
C ASN A 107 12.11 11.00 -24.67
N ILE A 108 11.29 10.15 -24.04
CA ILE A 108 10.54 9.11 -24.73
C ILE A 108 9.16 9.65 -25.09
N VAL A 109 8.74 9.40 -26.34
CA VAL A 109 7.46 9.88 -26.85
C VAL A 109 6.32 8.96 -26.39
N TYR A 110 5.24 9.55 -25.87
CA TYR A 110 4.01 8.82 -25.64
C TYR A 110 3.31 8.56 -26.99
N ASP A 111 3.21 7.31 -27.39
CA ASP A 111 2.64 6.85 -28.66
C ASP A 111 1.80 5.60 -28.42
N THR A 112 0.53 5.62 -28.84
CA THR A 112 -0.39 4.48 -28.73
C THR A 112 -0.23 3.48 -29.88
N ASN A 113 0.66 3.72 -30.84
CA ASN A 113 1.01 2.81 -31.92
C ASN A 113 2.55 2.68 -32.08
N PRO A 114 3.27 2.25 -31.04
CA PRO A 114 4.73 2.21 -31.04
C PRO A 114 5.33 1.09 -31.90
N GLY A 115 4.50 0.18 -32.45
CA GLY A 115 4.95 -1.01 -33.17
C GLY A 115 5.31 -2.16 -32.22
N LYS A 116 5.57 -3.34 -32.79
CA LYS A 116 5.96 -4.53 -32.02
C LYS A 116 7.43 -4.47 -31.62
N THR A 117 7.75 -4.98 -30.44
CA THR A 117 9.13 -5.28 -30.06
C THR A 117 9.66 -6.42 -30.94
N PRO A 118 10.82 -6.26 -31.62
CA PRO A 118 11.39 -7.34 -32.42
C PRO A 118 11.80 -8.53 -31.53
N ALA A 119 11.63 -9.76 -32.03
CA ALA A 119 11.76 -10.99 -31.24
C ALA A 119 13.08 -11.16 -30.46
N LYS A 120 14.18 -10.55 -30.92
CA LYS A 120 15.51 -10.64 -30.30
C LYS A 120 15.73 -9.67 -29.13
N TRP A 121 14.80 -8.75 -28.88
CA TRP A 121 14.93 -7.72 -27.86
C TRP A 121 13.94 -7.93 -26.73
N ASP A 122 14.35 -7.59 -25.51
CA ASP A 122 13.41 -7.41 -24.41
C ASP A 122 12.57 -6.15 -24.63
N PHE A 123 11.30 -6.23 -24.23
CA PHE A 123 10.33 -5.14 -24.32
C PHE A 123 10.78 -3.85 -23.63
N ALA A 124 11.29 -3.91 -22.40
CA ALA A 124 11.69 -2.74 -21.64
C ALA A 124 12.99 -2.12 -22.18
N GLU A 125 13.99 -2.92 -22.54
CA GLU A 125 15.23 -2.40 -23.12
C GLU A 125 15.02 -1.80 -24.52
N TYR A 126 14.23 -2.46 -25.36
CA TYR A 126 13.90 -1.94 -26.70
C TYR A 126 13.17 -0.59 -26.58
N PHE A 127 12.19 -0.50 -25.70
CA PHE A 127 11.47 0.74 -25.43
C PHE A 127 12.40 1.87 -24.96
N LEU A 128 13.22 1.61 -23.94
CA LEU A 128 14.04 2.64 -23.29
C LEU A 128 15.17 3.14 -24.18
N PHE A 129 15.82 2.26 -24.94
CA PHE A 129 17.04 2.60 -25.65
C PHE A 129 16.90 2.73 -27.17
N GLU A 130 16.02 1.94 -27.80
CA GLU A 130 15.91 1.86 -29.27
C GLU A 130 14.66 2.59 -29.80
N ASN A 131 13.47 2.12 -29.43
CA ASN A 131 12.21 2.62 -29.97
C ASN A 131 11.90 4.05 -29.51
N LYS A 132 12.11 4.31 -28.21
CA LYS A 132 11.81 5.59 -27.54
C LYS A 132 10.40 6.12 -27.81
N LYS A 133 9.46 5.19 -27.99
CA LYS A 133 8.03 5.41 -28.21
C LYS A 133 7.25 4.31 -27.50
N GLY A 134 6.18 4.67 -26.81
CA GLY A 134 5.32 3.70 -26.13
C GLY A 134 4.18 4.37 -25.37
N PHE A 135 3.33 3.58 -24.74
CA PHE A 135 2.22 4.06 -23.91
C PHE A 135 2.35 3.52 -22.48
N CYS A 136 1.33 3.73 -21.63
CA CYS A 136 1.39 3.51 -20.18
C CYS A 136 2.01 2.16 -19.76
N VAL A 137 1.71 1.06 -20.45
CA VAL A 137 2.28 -0.27 -20.20
C VAL A 137 3.82 -0.27 -20.31
N HIS A 138 4.38 0.43 -21.30
CA HIS A 138 5.83 0.53 -21.51
C HIS A 138 6.49 1.32 -20.39
N PHE A 139 5.96 2.51 -20.09
CA PHE A 139 6.48 3.39 -19.03
C PHE A 139 6.41 2.71 -17.66
N ALA A 140 5.26 2.12 -17.31
CA ALA A 140 5.07 1.45 -16.03
C ALA A 140 5.97 0.22 -15.87
N THR A 141 6.12 -0.60 -16.93
CA THR A 141 7.02 -1.77 -16.93
C THR A 141 8.47 -1.33 -16.70
N THR A 142 8.96 -0.37 -17.50
CA THR A 142 10.34 0.11 -17.39
C THR A 142 10.60 0.78 -16.04
N ALA A 143 9.68 1.61 -15.54
CA ALA A 143 9.82 2.24 -14.23
C ALA A 143 9.87 1.20 -13.08
N ALA A 144 8.98 0.20 -13.10
CA ALA A 144 8.98 -0.87 -12.10
C ALA A 144 10.34 -1.58 -12.06
N LEU A 145 10.89 -1.97 -13.21
CA LEU A 145 12.19 -2.65 -13.32
C LEU A 145 13.36 -1.75 -12.86
N LEU A 146 13.36 -0.47 -13.22
CA LEU A 146 14.39 0.48 -12.78
C LEU A 146 14.41 0.67 -11.26
N TYR A 147 13.24 0.72 -10.61
CA TYR A 147 13.17 0.74 -9.15
C TYR A 147 13.81 -0.51 -8.54
N ARG A 148 13.52 -1.71 -9.08
CA ARG A 148 14.10 -2.97 -8.58
C ARG A 148 15.63 -2.99 -8.74
N MET A 149 16.15 -2.56 -9.88
CA MET A 149 17.60 -2.42 -10.14
C MET A 149 18.28 -1.40 -9.23
N CYS A 150 17.51 -0.47 -8.65
CA CYS A 150 17.98 0.48 -7.65
C CYS A 150 17.78 0.01 -6.20
N GLY A 151 17.25 -1.20 -5.97
CA GLY A 151 17.04 -1.77 -4.65
C GLY A 151 15.69 -1.40 -4.00
N TYR A 152 14.73 -0.88 -4.77
CA TYR A 152 13.41 -0.51 -4.27
C TYR A 152 12.36 -1.52 -4.73
N GLN A 153 11.66 -2.12 -3.76
CA GLN A 153 10.59 -3.08 -4.01
C GLN A 153 9.46 -2.44 -4.83
N SER A 154 9.12 -3.02 -5.97
CA SER A 154 8.10 -2.47 -6.87
C SER A 154 7.13 -3.52 -7.41
N ILE A 155 5.92 -3.09 -7.78
CA ILE A 155 4.92 -3.89 -8.51
C ILE A 155 4.43 -3.15 -9.75
N TYR A 156 4.10 -3.91 -10.78
CA TYR A 156 3.39 -3.41 -11.96
C TYR A 156 1.88 -3.50 -11.72
N VAL A 157 1.11 -2.50 -12.18
CA VAL A 157 -0.34 -2.47 -12.01
C VAL A 157 -1.04 -2.01 -13.28
N GLU A 158 -2.14 -2.66 -13.62
CA GLU A 158 -3.11 -2.26 -14.64
C GLU A 158 -4.48 -2.02 -14.01
N GLY A 159 -5.20 -1.03 -14.51
CA GLY A 159 -6.55 -0.75 -14.06
C GLY A 159 -7.11 0.51 -14.67
N LEU A 160 -7.86 1.28 -13.87
CA LEU A 160 -8.54 2.49 -14.31
C LEU A 160 -8.06 3.71 -13.51
N VAL A 161 -7.77 4.80 -14.23
CA VAL A 161 -7.58 6.13 -13.65
C VAL A 161 -8.84 6.97 -13.91
N VAL A 162 -9.74 6.97 -12.93
CA VAL A 162 -11.06 7.60 -13.03
C VAL A 162 -10.97 9.03 -12.48
N PRO A 163 -11.18 10.07 -13.30
CA PRO A 163 -11.13 11.44 -12.81
C PRO A 163 -12.28 11.72 -11.84
N ALA A 164 -12.04 12.59 -10.85
CA ALA A 164 -13.05 12.91 -9.83
C ALA A 164 -14.36 13.49 -10.42
N SER A 165 -14.28 14.07 -11.62
CA SER A 165 -15.39 14.60 -12.42
C SER A 165 -16.28 13.51 -13.03
N ALA A 166 -15.77 12.30 -13.25
CA ALA A 166 -16.58 11.19 -13.76
C ALA A 166 -17.54 10.62 -12.70
N PHE A 167 -17.31 10.93 -11.42
CA PHE A 167 -18.15 10.46 -10.31
C PHE A 167 -19.36 11.35 -10.04
N LYS A 168 -20.55 10.77 -10.18
CA LYS A 168 -21.84 11.34 -9.75
C LYS A 168 -22.24 10.73 -8.40
N GLU A 169 -22.70 11.57 -7.48
CA GLU A 169 -23.22 11.08 -6.19
C GLU A 169 -24.65 10.55 -6.36
N LYS A 170 -24.92 9.36 -5.85
CA LYS A 170 -26.24 8.74 -5.81
C LYS A 170 -26.94 9.09 -4.50
N GLU A 171 -28.27 9.02 -4.50
CA GLU A 171 -29.12 9.34 -3.33
C GLU A 171 -28.75 8.54 -2.06
N ASN A 172 -28.18 7.34 -2.21
CA ASN A 172 -27.75 6.50 -1.11
C ASN A 172 -26.37 6.88 -0.52
N GLY A 173 -25.74 7.96 -1.00
CA GLY A 173 -24.42 8.45 -0.58
C GLY A 173 -23.23 7.69 -1.18
N THR A 174 -23.46 6.86 -2.21
CA THR A 174 -22.39 6.23 -3.02
C THR A 174 -22.07 7.09 -4.24
N TYR A 175 -20.91 6.86 -4.84
CA TYR A 175 -20.47 7.55 -6.06
C TYR A 175 -20.44 6.57 -7.23
N GLU A 176 -21.05 6.95 -8.33
CA GLU A 176 -21.08 6.17 -9.57
C GLU A 176 -20.27 6.88 -10.66
N ALA A 177 -19.41 6.15 -11.33
CA ALA A 177 -18.70 6.63 -12.52
C ALA A 177 -18.94 5.68 -13.69
N GLN A 178 -19.25 6.28 -14.84
CA GLN A 178 -19.19 5.58 -16.12
C GLN A 178 -17.73 5.52 -16.55
N VAL A 179 -17.26 4.31 -16.82
CA VAL A 179 -15.88 4.07 -17.26
C VAL A 179 -15.91 3.54 -18.68
N ASP A 180 -14.95 4.00 -19.47
CA ASP A 180 -14.71 3.57 -20.84
C ASP A 180 -13.26 3.09 -20.97
N GLY A 181 -12.89 2.61 -22.17
CA GLY A 181 -11.53 2.14 -22.43
C GLY A 181 -10.48 3.24 -22.34
N THR A 182 -10.84 4.53 -22.43
CA THR A 182 -9.91 5.66 -22.34
C THR A 182 -9.40 5.89 -20.92
N MET A 183 -10.11 5.35 -19.91
CA MET A 183 -9.67 5.38 -18.52
C MET A 183 -8.71 4.24 -18.16
N GLY A 184 -8.51 3.27 -19.05
CA GLY A 184 -7.54 2.19 -18.90
C GLY A 184 -6.13 2.74 -18.78
N HIS A 185 -5.41 2.32 -17.74
CA HIS A 185 -4.06 2.82 -17.46
C HIS A 185 -3.20 1.78 -16.76
N ALA A 186 -1.89 1.93 -16.88
CA ALA A 186 -0.90 1.14 -16.18
C ALA A 186 0.07 2.05 -15.42
N TRP A 187 0.45 1.66 -14.22
CA TRP A 187 1.37 2.38 -13.34
C TRP A 187 2.24 1.39 -12.55
N CYS A 188 3.23 1.91 -11.81
CA CYS A 188 3.96 1.09 -10.84
C CYS A 188 3.65 1.55 -9.43
N GLU A 189 3.78 0.65 -8.45
CA GLU A 189 3.80 1.03 -7.04
C GLU A 189 5.11 0.62 -6.42
N VAL A 190 5.63 1.46 -5.53
CA VAL A 190 6.88 1.22 -4.82
C VAL A 190 6.59 1.14 -3.34
N TYR A 191 7.13 0.13 -2.68
CA TYR A 191 6.96 -0.05 -1.25
C TYR A 191 7.90 0.90 -0.50
N ASP A 192 7.32 1.74 0.36
CA ASP A 192 8.09 2.57 1.28
C ASP A 192 8.21 1.88 2.64
N GLU A 193 9.38 1.31 2.89
CA GLU A 193 9.69 0.60 4.15
C GLU A 193 9.51 1.49 5.39
N LYS A 194 9.68 2.82 5.26
CA LYS A 194 9.54 3.73 6.40
C LYS A 194 8.08 3.89 6.82
N THR A 195 7.16 3.84 5.87
CA THR A 195 5.72 4.00 6.13
C THR A 195 4.95 2.68 6.15
N GLY A 196 5.52 1.63 5.56
CA GLY A 196 4.88 0.34 5.35
C GLY A 196 3.73 0.42 4.34
N GLU A 197 3.79 1.37 3.40
CA GLU A 197 2.74 1.63 2.42
C GLU A 197 3.27 1.51 0.99
N TRP A 198 2.43 0.99 0.09
CA TRP A 198 2.68 1.03 -1.35
C TRP A 198 2.31 2.42 -1.87
N ILE A 199 3.26 3.06 -2.53
CA ILE A 199 3.12 4.40 -3.10
C ILE A 199 2.92 4.26 -4.60
N THR A 200 1.77 4.70 -5.10
CA THR A 200 1.49 4.83 -6.53
C THR A 200 2.49 5.79 -7.17
N MET A 201 3.19 5.32 -8.21
CA MET A 201 4.16 6.08 -8.97
C MET A 201 3.77 6.16 -10.45
N GLU A 202 3.65 7.39 -10.93
CA GLU A 202 3.29 7.69 -12.30
C GLU A 202 4.50 8.28 -13.02
N HIS A 203 5.00 7.53 -14.00
CA HIS A 203 6.13 7.92 -14.85
C HIS A 203 5.74 8.01 -16.32
N THR A 204 4.46 7.85 -16.64
CA THR A 204 3.97 8.18 -17.97
C THR A 204 3.95 9.70 -18.11
N PRO A 205 4.56 10.28 -19.16
CA PRO A 205 4.36 11.68 -19.47
C PRO A 205 2.88 11.99 -19.51
N ALA A 206 2.48 13.17 -19.04
CA ALA A 206 1.12 13.63 -19.21
C ALA A 206 0.88 13.82 -20.72
N SER A 207 0.46 12.76 -21.42
CA SER A 207 0.03 12.87 -22.80
C SER A 207 -1.14 13.84 -22.82
N SER A 208 -0.94 14.92 -23.58
CA SER A 208 -1.91 15.77 -24.28
C SER A 208 -3.39 15.34 -24.16
N ARG A 209 -3.96 15.46 -22.95
CA ARG A 209 -5.41 15.47 -22.73
C ARG A 209 -6.06 16.80 -23.14
N ASN A 210 -5.28 17.71 -23.72
CA ASN A 210 -5.72 18.97 -24.29
C ASN A 210 -5.07 19.17 -25.67
N GLU A 211 -5.68 18.66 -26.72
CA GLU A 211 -5.73 19.36 -28.00
C GLU A 211 -7.12 19.96 -28.17
N MET A 212 -7.38 21.02 -27.38
CA MET A 212 -8.26 22.11 -27.80
C MET A 212 -7.90 23.37 -26.99
N GLN A 213 -6.79 24.00 -27.34
CA GLN A 213 -6.62 25.46 -27.45
C GLN A 213 -5.14 25.76 -27.74
N GLY A 214 -4.90 26.36 -28.90
CA GLY A 214 -3.56 26.69 -29.39
C GLY A 214 -2.96 27.95 -28.75
N ALA A 215 -1.66 28.13 -29.06
CA ALA A 215 -0.82 29.34 -29.02
C ALA A 215 -0.71 30.10 -27.68
N ASP A 216 0.44 30.58 -27.18
CA ASP A 216 1.61 31.09 -27.88
C ASP A 216 2.85 31.17 -26.94
N ALA A 217 4.02 31.16 -27.57
CA ALA A 217 5.27 31.87 -27.27
C ALA A 217 5.92 31.94 -25.86
N ALA A 218 7.03 31.20 -25.72
CA ALA A 218 8.42 31.67 -25.57
C ALA A 218 8.88 32.68 -24.47
N LYS A 219 9.85 32.17 -23.67
CA LYS A 219 11.12 32.78 -23.19
C LYS A 219 11.08 34.00 -22.25
N GLN A 220 11.82 33.89 -21.13
CA GLN A 220 13.11 34.60 -20.92
C GLN A 220 13.85 34.12 -19.65
N LYS A 221 15.17 34.34 -19.64
CA LYS A 221 16.19 33.87 -18.68
C LYS A 221 16.99 35.09 -18.15
N LYS A 222 17.59 34.94 -16.94
CA LYS A 222 18.73 35.64 -16.30
C LYS A 222 18.45 36.87 -15.40
N GLU A 223 18.71 36.76 -14.07
CA GLU A 223 19.93 37.12 -13.26
C GLU A 223 20.01 38.64 -12.96
N ASN A 224 20.07 39.14 -11.70
CA ASN A 224 21.20 39.04 -10.76
C ASN A 224 20.90 39.59 -9.33
N SER A 225 21.63 39.03 -8.34
CA SER A 225 22.25 39.67 -7.14
C SER A 225 21.43 40.36 -6.02
N PHE A 226 21.47 39.81 -4.78
CA PHE A 226 21.93 40.54 -3.57
C PHE A 226 22.32 39.56 -2.43
N LYS A 227 23.49 39.77 -1.81
CA LYS A 227 24.02 38.97 -0.68
C LYS A 227 23.41 39.38 0.67
N SER A 228 23.39 38.40 1.58
CA SER A 228 23.16 38.46 3.04
C SER A 228 21.77 37.96 3.52
N ASN A 229 21.79 37.11 4.56
CA ASN A 229 20.68 36.39 5.24
C ASN A 229 20.18 35.03 4.70
N GLN A 230 21.04 34.21 4.08
CA GLN A 230 20.66 32.82 3.75
C GLN A 230 20.77 31.82 4.93
N VAL A 231 21.76 31.95 5.81
CA VAL A 231 21.99 30.94 6.87
C VAL A 231 20.91 30.97 7.95
N PHE A 232 20.45 32.16 8.37
CA PHE A 232 19.41 32.29 9.41
C PHE A 232 18.02 31.84 8.91
N ARG A 233 17.69 32.10 7.64
CA ARG A 233 16.45 31.58 7.01
C ARG A 233 16.48 30.08 6.83
N LEU A 234 17.63 29.48 6.49
CA LEU A 234 17.78 28.03 6.39
C LEU A 234 17.59 27.33 7.74
N ILE A 235 18.16 27.86 8.83
CA ILE A 235 18.00 27.29 10.17
C ILE A 235 16.54 27.40 10.64
N VAL A 236 15.90 28.55 10.46
CA VAL A 236 14.48 28.73 10.80
C VAL A 236 13.60 27.82 9.94
N CYS A 237 13.84 27.71 8.64
CA CYS A 237 13.11 26.78 7.77
C CYS A 237 13.34 25.31 8.14
N VAL A 238 14.56 24.89 8.49
CA VAL A 238 14.84 23.51 8.91
C VAL A 238 14.15 23.18 10.24
N VAL A 239 14.14 24.11 11.20
CA VAL A 239 13.43 23.92 12.47
C VAL A 239 11.90 23.96 12.28
N PHE A 240 11.38 24.81 11.38
CA PHE A 240 9.94 24.85 11.06
C PHE A 240 9.49 23.61 10.27
N VAL A 241 10.30 23.13 9.33
CA VAL A 241 10.04 21.92 8.55
C VAL A 241 10.17 20.68 9.43
N ALA A 242 11.16 20.62 10.32
CA ALA A 242 11.26 19.56 11.32
C ALA A 242 10.07 19.61 12.29
N GLY A 243 9.70 20.78 12.82
CA GLY A 243 8.54 20.96 13.67
C GLY A 243 7.22 20.60 12.98
N ALA A 244 7.06 20.94 11.71
CA ALA A 244 5.91 20.56 10.88
C ALA A 244 5.91 19.06 10.55
N ALA A 245 7.07 18.43 10.33
CA ALA A 245 7.21 17.00 10.14
C ALA A 245 6.87 16.22 11.43
N PHE A 246 7.35 16.66 12.59
CA PHE A 246 6.98 16.11 13.88
C PHE A 246 5.47 16.31 14.14
N GLY A 247 4.92 17.50 13.91
CA GLY A 247 3.49 17.78 13.98
C GLY A 247 2.66 16.91 13.04
N GLY A 248 3.17 16.65 11.83
CA GLY A 248 2.58 15.75 10.84
C GLY A 248 2.48 14.31 11.34
N VAL A 249 3.53 13.77 11.98
CA VAL A 249 3.52 12.43 12.60
C VAL A 249 2.47 12.33 13.71
N PHE A 250 2.32 13.35 14.55
CA PHE A 250 1.28 13.37 15.59
C PHE A 250 -0.14 13.43 15.01
N ILE A 251 -0.35 14.26 13.98
CA ILE A 251 -1.65 14.34 13.28
C ILE A 251 -1.96 13.01 12.59
N GLN A 252 -0.97 12.40 11.93
CA GLN A 252 -1.09 11.08 11.29
C GLN A 252 -1.41 9.98 12.30
N ALA A 253 -0.73 9.93 13.46
CA ALA A 253 -1.04 8.97 14.51
C ALA A 253 -2.48 9.11 15.03
N VAL A 254 -2.98 10.35 15.19
CA VAL A 254 -4.38 10.60 15.57
C VAL A 254 -5.37 10.13 14.49
N VAL A 255 -5.05 10.36 13.21
CA VAL A 255 -5.88 9.90 12.09
C VAL A 255 -5.88 8.37 11.98
N ARG A 256 -4.70 7.73 12.08
CA ARG A 256 -4.52 6.27 12.09
C ARG A 256 -5.24 5.63 13.27
N GLY A 257 -5.14 6.20 14.48
CA GLY A 257 -5.91 5.75 15.65
C GLY A 257 -7.43 5.85 15.44
N LYS A 258 -7.93 6.97 14.90
CA LYS A 258 -9.35 7.09 14.52
C LYS A 258 -9.80 6.05 13.49
N ARG A 259 -8.96 5.73 12.50
CA ARG A 259 -9.24 4.69 11.50
C ARG A 259 -9.23 3.30 12.13
N HIS A 260 -8.26 3.01 12.99
CA HIS A 260 -8.15 1.77 13.78
C HIS A 260 -9.41 1.53 14.63
N ARG A 261 -9.87 2.55 15.37
CA ARG A 261 -11.13 2.49 16.14
C ARG A 261 -12.35 2.15 15.28
N ARG A 262 -12.42 2.66 14.06
CA ARG A 262 -13.51 2.33 13.13
C ARG A 262 -13.45 0.87 12.70
N LYS A 263 -12.25 0.31 12.47
CA LYS A 263 -12.07 -1.12 12.15
C LYS A 263 -12.54 -2.01 13.31
N ILE A 264 -12.13 -1.72 14.55
CA ILE A 264 -12.60 -2.44 15.75
C ILE A 264 -14.14 -2.44 15.83
N GLY A 265 -14.78 -1.31 15.55
CA GLY A 265 -16.25 -1.19 15.54
C GLY A 265 -16.98 -1.85 14.36
N THR A 266 -16.25 -2.44 13.41
CA THR A 266 -16.83 -3.03 12.20
C THR A 266 -17.19 -4.50 12.43
N THR A 267 -18.48 -4.84 12.35
CA THR A 267 -18.97 -6.22 12.51
C THR A 267 -19.07 -6.98 11.19
N ARG A 268 -18.98 -6.29 10.04
CA ARG A 268 -19.03 -6.91 8.71
C ARG A 268 -17.78 -7.77 8.50
N GLY A 269 -17.98 -9.03 8.12
CA GLY A 269 -16.88 -9.92 7.74
C GLY A 269 -15.95 -10.32 8.89
N GLY A 270 -16.34 -10.12 10.16
CA GLY A 270 -15.46 -10.43 11.31
C GLY A 270 -14.27 -9.47 11.51
N ILE A 271 -14.16 -8.42 10.68
CA ILE A 271 -13.01 -7.48 10.64
C ILE A 271 -12.68 -6.92 12.03
N GLY A 272 -13.70 -6.53 12.80
CA GLY A 272 -13.49 -5.97 14.13
C GLY A 272 -12.88 -6.96 15.12
N ILE A 273 -13.27 -8.24 15.05
CA ILE A 273 -12.78 -9.30 15.94
C ILE A 273 -11.32 -9.62 15.61
N LEU A 274 -10.99 -9.76 14.33
CA LEU A 274 -9.59 -9.94 13.88
C LEU A 274 -8.72 -8.75 14.28
N THR A 275 -9.22 -7.52 14.12
CA THR A 275 -8.48 -6.31 14.52
C THR A 275 -8.21 -6.29 16.03
N MET A 276 -9.16 -6.75 16.85
CA MET A 276 -8.94 -6.88 18.31
C MET A 276 -7.89 -7.93 18.64
N TYR A 277 -7.87 -9.06 17.92
CA TYR A 277 -6.92 -10.14 18.16
C TYR A 277 -5.49 -9.74 17.76
N ASP A 278 -5.32 -9.05 16.62
CA ASP A 278 -4.05 -8.44 16.21
C ASP A 278 -3.49 -7.49 17.29
N ASP A 279 -4.36 -6.68 17.91
CA ASP A 279 -3.96 -5.80 18.99
C ASP A 279 -3.52 -6.58 20.23
N VAL A 280 -4.21 -7.69 20.55
CA VAL A 280 -3.84 -8.57 21.67
C VAL A 280 -2.44 -9.11 21.48
N VAL A 281 -2.13 -9.63 20.31
CA VAL A 281 -0.80 -10.17 19.95
C VAL A 281 0.28 -9.10 20.12
N LYS A 282 0.11 -7.94 19.49
CA LYS A 282 1.10 -6.84 19.52
C LYS A 282 1.36 -6.34 20.94
N VAL A 283 0.30 -6.22 21.73
CA VAL A 283 0.38 -5.75 23.12
C VAL A 283 0.98 -6.81 24.04
N ALA A 284 0.63 -8.09 23.85
CA ALA A 284 1.18 -9.19 24.63
C ALA A 284 2.71 -9.27 24.44
N ARG A 285 3.18 -9.21 23.20
CA ARG A 285 4.62 -9.16 22.86
C ARG A 285 5.32 -7.96 23.49
N LEU A 286 4.73 -6.77 23.43
CA LEU A 286 5.30 -5.55 24.01
C LEU A 286 5.44 -5.63 25.55
N THR A 287 4.62 -6.45 26.20
CA THR A 287 4.56 -6.59 27.67
C THR A 287 5.19 -7.89 28.17
N GLU A 288 5.79 -8.68 27.30
CA GLU A 288 6.62 -9.82 27.69
C GLU A 288 7.86 -9.35 28.48
N LYS A 289 8.26 -10.12 29.49
CA LYS A 289 9.52 -9.86 30.20
C LYS A 289 10.69 -10.16 29.26
N PRO A 290 11.73 -9.31 29.21
CA PRO A 290 12.87 -9.57 28.33
C PRO A 290 13.55 -10.88 28.73
N LYS A 291 13.46 -11.91 27.86
CA LYS A 291 14.46 -12.98 27.86
C LYS A 291 15.79 -12.36 27.41
N LYS A 292 16.92 -12.80 27.98
CA LYS A 292 18.26 -12.45 27.46
C LYS A 292 18.23 -12.61 25.95
N GLN A 293 18.35 -11.48 25.27
CA GLN A 293 18.19 -11.37 23.83
C GLN A 293 19.46 -11.93 23.18
N ILE A 294 19.45 -13.24 22.91
CA ILE A 294 20.31 -13.80 21.88
C ILE A 294 19.58 -13.50 20.57
N PHE A 295 20.15 -12.60 19.77
CA PHE A 295 19.73 -12.37 18.39
C PHE A 295 19.72 -13.72 17.65
N GLY A 296 18.54 -14.24 17.31
CA GLY A 296 18.43 -15.50 16.59
C GLY A 296 17.18 -16.28 16.97
N ASN A 297 16.01 -15.74 16.62
CA ASN A 297 14.81 -16.46 16.16
C ASN A 297 13.61 -15.52 16.28
N ARG A 298 13.12 -15.04 15.12
CA ARG A 298 11.87 -14.27 15.03
C ARG A 298 10.70 -15.23 15.23
N HIS A 299 9.77 -14.89 16.11
CA HIS A 299 8.49 -15.57 16.24
C HIS A 299 7.65 -15.28 14.98
N SER A 300 7.16 -16.31 14.29
CA SER A 300 6.41 -16.15 13.03
C SER A 300 4.97 -15.69 13.29
N ASP A 301 4.38 -14.90 12.39
CA ASP A 301 3.00 -14.38 12.53
C ASP A 301 1.92 -15.49 12.46
N THR A 302 2.29 -16.70 12.01
CA THR A 302 1.44 -17.89 12.05
C THR A 302 1.37 -18.52 13.45
N ASP A 303 2.36 -18.27 14.31
CA ASP A 303 2.28 -18.72 15.71
C ASP A 303 1.22 -17.91 16.47
N ASP A 304 1.02 -16.65 16.12
CA ASP A 304 0.07 -15.75 16.79
C ASP A 304 -1.37 -16.24 16.75
N TYR A 305 -1.72 -17.06 15.76
CA TYR A 305 -3.04 -17.67 15.60
C TYR A 305 -3.03 -19.18 15.90
N SER A 306 -1.99 -19.68 16.56
CA SER A 306 -1.82 -21.08 16.92
C SER A 306 -2.38 -21.39 18.32
N GLU A 307 -2.64 -22.66 18.58
CA GLU A 307 -2.99 -23.13 19.92
C GLU A 307 -1.82 -22.99 20.90
N VAL A 308 -0.58 -22.94 20.40
CA VAL A 308 0.63 -22.72 21.21
C VAL A 308 0.66 -21.29 21.73
N TRP A 309 0.34 -20.31 20.89
CA TRP A 309 0.24 -18.92 21.31
C TRP A 309 -0.96 -18.67 22.22
N LEU A 310 -2.11 -19.32 21.97
CA LEU A 310 -3.22 -19.27 22.91
C LEU A 310 -2.82 -19.73 24.31
N LYS A 311 -2.05 -20.83 24.41
CA LYS A 311 -1.48 -21.30 25.69
C LYS A 311 -0.54 -20.27 26.30
N HIS A 312 0.26 -19.57 25.49
CA HIS A 312 1.10 -18.46 25.95
C HIS A 312 0.27 -17.31 26.53
N LEU A 313 -0.75 -16.84 25.80
CA LEU A 313 -1.63 -15.75 26.23
C LEU A 313 -2.34 -16.09 27.55
N LYS A 314 -2.88 -17.31 27.69
CA LYS A 314 -3.47 -17.80 28.95
C LYS A 314 -2.49 -17.73 30.11
N LYS A 315 -1.25 -18.17 29.89
CA LYS A 315 -0.18 -18.15 30.91
C LYS A 315 0.25 -16.73 31.27
N GLN A 316 0.34 -15.84 30.28
CA GLN A 316 0.77 -14.46 30.49
C GLN A 316 -0.32 -13.62 31.17
N TYR A 317 -1.59 -13.90 30.86
CA TYR A 317 -2.78 -13.18 31.33
C TYR A 317 -3.79 -14.11 32.04
N PRO A 318 -3.41 -14.71 33.20
CA PRO A 318 -4.29 -15.63 33.93
C PRO A 318 -5.51 -14.93 34.58
N GLN A 319 -5.59 -13.60 34.51
CA GLN A 319 -6.73 -12.81 34.99
C GLN A 319 -7.96 -12.93 34.06
N ILE A 320 -7.78 -13.50 32.87
CA ILE A 320 -8.86 -13.82 31.92
C ILE A 320 -9.03 -15.33 31.94
N SER A 321 -10.27 -15.80 32.05
CA SER A 321 -10.54 -17.24 32.17
C SER A 321 -10.17 -17.98 30.89
N GLU A 322 -9.87 -19.27 31.01
CA GLU A 322 -9.55 -20.10 29.85
C GLU A 322 -10.70 -20.21 28.86
N GLU A 323 -11.94 -20.24 29.36
CA GLU A 323 -13.16 -20.27 28.54
C GLU A 323 -13.30 -18.98 27.73
N GLU A 324 -13.03 -17.82 28.35
CA GLU A 324 -13.02 -16.53 27.65
C GLU A 324 -11.98 -16.54 26.52
N TRP A 325 -10.75 -17.00 26.80
CA TRP A 325 -9.69 -17.10 25.79
C TRP A 325 -10.03 -18.05 24.65
N ASN A 326 -10.53 -19.25 24.97
CA ASN A 326 -10.91 -20.25 23.97
C ASN A 326 -12.05 -19.74 23.09
N SER A 327 -13.08 -19.14 23.68
CA SER A 327 -14.21 -18.59 22.92
C SER A 327 -13.78 -17.50 21.93
N PHE A 328 -12.92 -16.58 22.36
CA PHE A 328 -12.42 -15.53 21.47
C PHE A 328 -11.53 -16.10 20.35
N TYR A 329 -10.68 -17.07 20.66
CA TYR A 329 -9.81 -17.73 19.69
C TYR A 329 -10.57 -18.56 18.65
N GLU A 330 -11.58 -19.32 19.06
CA GLU A 330 -12.42 -20.10 18.14
C GLU A 330 -13.16 -19.21 17.14
N GLU A 331 -13.63 -18.04 17.58
CA GLU A 331 -14.26 -17.08 16.67
C GLU A 331 -13.26 -16.46 15.69
N VAL A 332 -12.02 -16.22 16.13
CA VAL A 332 -10.94 -15.79 15.25
C VAL A 332 -10.65 -16.88 14.20
N ARG A 333 -10.49 -18.15 14.59
CA ARG A 333 -10.31 -19.26 13.65
C ARG A 333 -11.49 -19.40 12.68
N ARG A 334 -12.71 -19.27 13.19
CA ARG A 334 -13.92 -19.31 12.35
C ARG A 334 -13.91 -18.22 11.28
N ILE A 335 -13.49 -17.00 11.61
CA ILE A 335 -13.43 -15.89 10.64
C ILE A 335 -12.30 -16.11 9.62
N LEU A 336 -11.16 -16.67 10.04
CA LEU A 336 -10.01 -16.90 9.16
C LEU A 336 -10.23 -18.04 8.16
N PHE A 337 -10.87 -19.14 8.60
CA PHE A 337 -10.96 -20.38 7.82
C PHE A 337 -12.37 -20.69 7.30
N TYR A 338 -13.39 -20.01 7.81
CA TYR A 338 -14.80 -20.25 7.48
C TYR A 338 -15.57 -18.94 7.32
N TYR A 339 -16.90 -18.98 7.41
CA TYR A 339 -17.76 -17.81 7.25
C TYR A 339 -17.96 -17.05 8.57
N PRO A 340 -17.78 -15.72 8.56
CA PRO A 340 -18.00 -14.88 9.73
C PRO A 340 -19.48 -14.87 10.12
N THR A 341 -19.74 -15.10 11.41
CA THR A 341 -21.07 -15.00 11.99
C THR A 341 -21.65 -13.59 11.87
N LYS A 342 -22.97 -13.51 11.62
CA LYS A 342 -23.70 -12.23 11.59
C LYS A 342 -24.19 -11.83 12.99
N ASP A 343 -23.99 -12.65 14.01
CA ASP A 343 -24.46 -12.37 15.37
C ASP A 343 -23.60 -11.31 16.06
N ARG A 344 -24.23 -10.17 16.35
CA ARG A 344 -23.58 -9.05 17.03
C ARG A 344 -23.24 -9.33 18.49
N ARG A 345 -23.84 -10.37 19.10
CA ARG A 345 -23.51 -10.81 20.47
C ARG A 345 -22.06 -11.28 20.57
N ILE A 346 -21.59 -12.03 19.57
CA ILE A 346 -20.23 -12.54 19.49
C ILE A 346 -19.20 -11.40 19.48
N TRP A 347 -19.42 -10.38 18.65
CA TRP A 347 -18.57 -9.18 18.66
C TRP A 347 -18.52 -8.49 20.04
N LYS A 348 -19.64 -8.42 20.76
CA LYS A 348 -19.69 -7.80 22.09
C LYS A 348 -18.90 -8.60 23.12
N GLU A 349 -18.99 -9.92 23.07
CA GLU A 349 -18.25 -10.84 23.93
C GLU A 349 -16.74 -10.75 23.67
N SER A 350 -16.32 -10.80 22.39
CA SER A 350 -14.93 -10.57 21.99
C SER A 350 -14.40 -9.20 22.46
N TYR A 351 -15.20 -8.14 22.31
CA TYR A 351 -14.83 -6.80 22.75
C TYR A 351 -14.71 -6.69 24.28
N LYS A 352 -15.56 -7.40 25.03
CA LYS A 352 -15.49 -7.45 26.50
C LYS A 352 -14.18 -8.08 26.96
N LEU A 353 -13.76 -9.19 26.34
CA LEU A 353 -12.46 -9.81 26.60
C LEU A 353 -11.31 -8.87 26.23
N TYR A 354 -11.32 -8.32 25.01
CA TYR A 354 -10.30 -7.39 24.53
C TYR A 354 -10.07 -6.22 25.50
N ARG A 355 -11.15 -5.67 26.08
CA ARG A 355 -11.06 -4.62 27.12
C ARG A 355 -10.40 -5.11 28.41
N LYS A 356 -10.76 -6.31 28.89
CA LYS A 356 -10.14 -6.92 30.08
C LYS A 356 -8.65 -7.12 29.88
N PHE A 357 -8.27 -7.69 28.73
CA PHE A 357 -6.88 -7.88 28.33
C PHE A 357 -6.10 -6.57 28.35
N TYR A 358 -6.62 -5.54 27.68
CA TYR A 358 -5.90 -4.28 27.56
C TYR A 358 -5.74 -3.58 28.91
N ALA A 359 -6.75 -3.67 29.79
CA ALA A 359 -6.68 -3.13 31.14
C ALA A 359 -5.54 -3.78 31.94
N GLU A 360 -5.35 -5.09 31.79
CA GLU A 360 -4.28 -5.83 32.45
C GLU A 360 -2.91 -5.55 31.82
N ALA A 361 -2.81 -5.56 30.49
CA ALA A 361 -1.57 -5.25 29.78
C ALA A 361 -1.06 -3.84 30.10
N LYS A 362 -1.95 -2.85 30.20
CA LYS A 362 -1.60 -1.46 30.54
C LYS A 362 -0.98 -1.30 31.93
N ARG A 363 -1.33 -2.17 32.88
CA ARG A 363 -0.69 -2.20 34.22
C ARG A 363 0.77 -2.61 34.15
N ARG A 364 1.14 -3.42 33.15
CA ARG A 364 2.50 -3.93 32.92
C ARG A 364 3.37 -2.99 32.07
N MET A 365 2.76 -2.01 31.38
CA MET A 365 3.47 -1.08 30.49
C MET A 365 4.12 0.08 31.23
N ASN A 366 5.39 0.34 30.92
CA ASN A 366 6.07 1.58 31.27
C ASN A 366 5.64 2.77 30.37
N PRO A 367 6.01 4.02 30.70
CA PRO A 367 5.64 5.19 29.91
C PRO A 367 6.07 5.13 28.43
N GLY A 368 7.24 4.55 28.14
CA GLY A 368 7.75 4.37 26.78
C GLY A 368 6.89 3.41 25.96
N MET A 369 6.51 2.27 26.53
CA MET A 369 5.60 1.30 25.90
C MET A 369 4.23 1.93 25.58
N ARG A 370 3.73 2.80 26.46
CA ARG A 370 2.48 3.54 26.23
C ARG A 370 2.59 4.54 25.08
N LEU A 371 3.75 5.17 24.92
CA LEU A 371 4.03 6.06 23.77
C LEU A 371 4.11 5.27 22.46
N LEU A 372 4.81 4.13 22.45
CA LEU A 372 4.89 3.23 21.29
C LEU A 372 3.48 2.77 20.87
N LEU A 373 2.67 2.35 21.83
CA LEU A 373 1.30 1.91 21.57
C LEU A 373 0.43 3.01 20.95
N LYS A 374 0.56 4.24 21.45
CA LYS A 374 -0.26 5.38 21.03
C LYS A 374 0.18 5.95 19.67
N TYR A 375 1.48 6.09 19.44
CA TYR A 375 2.01 6.85 18.30
C TYR A 375 2.61 5.98 17.20
N ILE A 376 3.04 4.76 17.50
CA ILE A 376 3.59 3.82 16.50
C ILE A 376 2.52 2.80 16.11
N TYR A 377 2.05 2.00 17.07
CA TYR A 377 1.00 1.00 16.79
C TYR A 377 -0.38 1.64 16.56
N CYS A 378 -0.55 2.90 16.96
CA CYS A 378 -1.81 3.65 16.84
C CYS A 378 -3.01 2.94 17.50
N ILE A 379 -2.75 2.12 18.53
CA ILE A 379 -3.76 1.40 19.31
C ILE A 379 -4.21 2.33 20.44
N GLU A 380 -5.37 2.94 20.27
CA GLU A 380 -5.98 3.76 21.31
C GLU A 380 -6.60 2.90 22.41
N THR A 381 -6.58 3.42 23.64
CA THR A 381 -7.21 2.77 24.80
C THR A 381 -8.66 2.39 24.48
N PRO A 382 -9.08 1.14 24.72
CA PRO A 382 -10.44 0.70 24.45
C PRO A 382 -11.49 1.57 25.16
N PHE A 383 -12.55 1.94 24.45
CA PHE A 383 -13.55 2.91 24.92
C PHE A 383 -14.64 2.23 25.76
N CYS A 384 -15.31 3.02 26.61
CA CYS A 384 -16.48 2.54 27.36
C CYS A 384 -17.68 2.38 26.41
N GLU A 385 -18.58 1.42 26.67
CA GLU A 385 -19.71 1.09 25.77
C GLU A 385 -20.61 2.29 25.45
N LYS A 386 -20.68 3.28 26.33
CA LYS A 386 -21.44 4.52 26.11
C LYS A 386 -20.94 5.30 24.88
N ASP A 387 -19.66 5.21 24.52
CA ASP A 387 -19.07 5.91 23.37
C ASP A 387 -19.34 5.22 22.02
N ALA A 388 -19.59 3.90 22.02
CA ALA A 388 -19.99 3.16 20.82
C ALA A 388 -21.39 3.57 20.33
N SER A 389 -22.26 4.01 21.25
CA SER A 389 -23.55 4.62 20.91
C SER A 389 -23.41 6.01 20.26
N PHE A 390 -22.33 6.73 20.58
CA PHE A 390 -22.03 8.07 20.05
C PHE A 390 -21.64 8.02 18.57
N MET A 391 -20.95 6.97 18.14
CA MET A 391 -20.64 6.69 16.73
C MET A 391 -21.90 6.36 15.91
N LYS A 392 -22.95 5.79 16.52
CA LYS A 392 -24.27 5.64 15.88
C LYS A 392 -25.04 6.97 15.81
N LYS A 393 -24.97 7.83 16.84
CA LYS A 393 -25.63 9.15 16.83
C LYS A 393 -25.09 10.09 15.76
N LYS A 394 -23.79 10.04 15.42
CA LYS A 394 -23.23 10.83 14.30
C LYS A 394 -23.72 10.39 12.91
N LYS A 395 -24.18 9.15 12.74
CA LYS A 395 -24.86 8.69 11.51
C LYS A 395 -26.33 9.13 11.44
N LYS A 396 -27.00 9.37 12.57
CA LYS A 396 -28.38 9.87 12.63
C LYS A 396 -28.52 11.41 12.59
N ARG A 397 -27.46 12.15 12.90
CA ARG A 397 -27.42 13.64 12.82
C ARG A 397 -26.88 14.20 11.49
N ARG A 398 -26.60 13.32 10.51
CA ARG A 398 -26.15 13.68 9.15
C ARG A 398 -27.09 13.13 8.08
N LYS A 399 -28.34 12.84 8.45
CA LYS A 399 -29.45 12.72 7.54
C LYS A 399 -30.37 13.89 7.77
#